data_AF-A0AAP0G4U1-F1
#
_entry.id   AF-A0AAP0G4U1-F1
#
_cell.length_a   1.000
_cell.length_b   1.000
_cell.length_c   1.000
_cell.angle_alpha   90.00
_cell.angle_beta   90.00
_cell.angle_gamma   90.00
#
_symmetry.space_group_name_H-M   'P 1'
#
loop_
_entity.id
_entity.type
_entity.pdbx_description
1 polymer ?
#
loop_
_entity_poly.entity_id
_entity_poly.type
_entity_poly.pdbx_seq_one_letter_code
_entity_poly.pdbx_strand_id
1 'polypeptide(L)'
;MLMPCHLSSHWTLLVCRQKDHCWDFYDSSKSGRHRSNLPQLVKILYEEVSEALPADIIHWPIIEVPNLPQQDNGDDCGVFVMKFMEEALSSDISSWPEKKNWCKEMPQFRAEIAANILRAFSNIIKIK
;
A
#
# COMPACT_ATOMS: atom_id res chain seq x y z
N MET A 1 -9.21 5.24 -2.47
CA MET A 1 -7.96 5.77 -3.06
C MET A 1 -6.78 5.07 -2.43
N LEU A 2 -5.77 4.67 -3.21
CA LEU A 2 -4.54 4.04 -2.73
C LEU A 2 -3.41 5.08 -2.74
N MET A 3 -2.67 5.20 -1.64
CA MET A 3 -1.57 6.15 -1.48
C MET A 3 -0.32 5.43 -0.96
N PRO A 4 0.52 4.87 -1.85
CA PRO A 4 1.84 4.38 -1.46
C PRO A 4 2.69 5.55 -0.95
N CYS A 5 3.31 5.36 0.21
CA CYS A 5 4.09 6.37 0.91
C CYS A 5 5.52 5.86 1.10
N HIS A 6 6.52 6.69 0.79
CA HIS A 6 7.93 6.38 1.05
C HIS A 6 8.42 7.18 2.26
N LEU A 7 8.70 6.49 3.35
CA LEU A 7 9.03 7.07 4.66
C LEU A 7 10.40 6.56 5.12
N SER A 8 11.44 7.40 5.04
CA SER A 8 12.80 7.08 5.51
C SER A 8 13.34 5.73 5.00
N SER A 9 13.29 5.51 3.69
CA SER A 9 13.73 4.27 3.00
C SER A 9 12.81 3.06 3.17
N HIS A 10 11.60 3.25 3.72
CA HIS A 10 10.61 2.19 3.87
C HIS A 10 9.31 2.55 3.14
N TRP A 11 8.75 1.61 2.39
CA TRP A 11 7.47 1.79 1.71
C TRP A 11 6.31 1.32 2.60
N THR A 12 5.29 2.15 2.72
CA THR A 12 4.02 1.86 3.41
C THR A 12 2.85 2.22 2.50
N LEU A 13 1.62 1.87 2.91
CA LEU A 13 0.42 2.20 2.15
C LEU A 13 -0.64 2.83 3.06
N LEU A 14 -1.21 3.94 2.60
CA LEU A 14 -2.46 4.49 3.12
C LEU A 14 -3.60 4.15 2.14
N VAL A 15 -4.71 3.65 2.66
CA VAL A 15 -5.93 3.40 1.88
C VAL A 15 -7.04 4.27 2.43
N CYS A 16 -7.54 5.18 1.59
CA CYS A 16 -8.65 6.05 1.93
C CYS A 16 -9.97 5.30 1.75
N ARG A 17 -10.68 5.03 2.86
CA ARG A 17 -12.05 4.52 2.88
C ARG A 17 -13.04 5.67 2.97
N GLN A 18 -13.32 6.29 1.83
CA GLN A 18 -14.17 7.48 1.74
C GLN A 18 -15.57 7.30 2.34
N LYS A 19 -16.20 6.14 2.16
CA LYS A 19 -17.53 5.85 2.72
C LYS A 19 -17.53 5.83 4.24
N ASP A 20 -16.42 5.45 4.85
CA ASP A 20 -16.27 5.27 6.29
C ASP A 20 -15.50 6.43 6.94
N HIS A 21 -15.15 7.46 6.17
CA HIS A 21 -14.41 8.64 6.62
C HIS A 21 -13.15 8.30 7.43
N CYS A 22 -12.34 7.35 6.94
CA CYS A 22 -11.11 6.93 7.61
C CYS A 22 -10.03 6.47 6.63
N TRP A 23 -8.83 6.31 7.15
CA TRP A 23 -7.65 5.83 6.46
C TRP A 23 -7.17 4.53 7.09
N ASP A 24 -6.94 3.49 6.29
CA ASP A 24 -6.26 2.30 6.75
C ASP A 24 -4.77 2.41 6.45
N PHE A 25 -3.93 2.11 7.44
CA PHE A 25 -2.49 2.15 7.35
C PHE A 25 -1.92 0.74 7.34
N TYR A 26 -1.17 0.44 6.28
CA TYR A 26 -0.49 -0.82 6.06
C TYR A 26 1.02 -0.62 6.15
N ASP A 27 1.65 -1.32 7.09
CA ASP A 27 3.09 -1.29 7.31
C ASP A 27 3.59 -2.72 7.53
N SER A 28 4.48 -3.19 6.66
CA SER A 28 5.15 -4.49 6.79
C SER A 28 6.30 -4.46 7.80
N SER A 29 6.71 -3.28 8.28
CA SER A 29 7.75 -3.11 9.29
C SER A 29 7.25 -3.50 10.68
N LYS A 30 8.15 -4.10 11.46
CA LYS A 30 7.91 -4.39 12.89
C LYS A 30 8.13 -3.20 13.81
N SER A 31 8.66 -2.09 13.29
CA SER A 31 9.17 -1.00 14.14
C SER A 31 8.11 0.02 14.59
N GLY A 32 6.98 0.14 13.87
CA GLY A 32 5.92 1.10 14.19
C GLY A 32 6.31 2.58 14.09
N ARG A 33 7.53 2.89 13.62
CA ARG A 33 8.10 4.26 13.66
C ARG A 33 7.51 5.23 12.62
N HIS A 34 6.78 4.72 11.63
CA HIS A 34 6.33 5.51 10.48
C HIS A 34 5.03 6.28 10.74
N ARG A 35 4.30 5.94 11.82
CA ARG A 35 2.96 6.46 12.11
C ARG A 35 2.91 7.98 12.33
N SER A 36 3.92 8.54 12.99
CA SER A 36 3.92 9.96 13.38
C SER A 36 3.91 10.92 12.18
N ASN A 37 4.37 10.46 11.01
CA ASN A 37 4.46 11.29 9.80
C ASN A 37 3.17 11.28 8.97
N LEU A 38 2.25 10.33 9.21
CA LEU A 38 1.08 10.12 8.34
C LEU A 38 0.10 11.30 8.32
N PRO A 39 -0.25 11.96 9.45
CA PRO A 39 -1.15 13.11 9.41
C PRO A 39 -0.62 14.25 8.55
N GLN A 40 0.71 14.48 8.59
CA GLN A 40 1.35 15.50 7.77
C GLN A 40 1.31 15.12 6.28
N LEU A 41 1.48 13.84 5.93
CA LEU A 41 1.34 13.38 4.55
C LEU A 41 -0.08 13.56 4.00
N VAL A 42 -1.11 13.25 4.79
CA VAL A 42 -2.51 13.45 4.38
C VAL A 42 -2.79 14.94 4.17
N LYS A 43 -2.25 15.81 5.04
CA LYS A 43 -2.35 17.25 4.89
C LYS A 43 -1.71 17.74 3.59
N ILE A 44 -0.48 17.30 3.28
CA ILE A 44 0.21 17.66 2.03
C ILE A 44 -0.60 17.19 0.82
N LEU A 45 -1.11 15.95 0.84
CA LEU A 45 -1.97 15.46 -0.23
C LEU A 45 -3.19 16.37 -0.45
N TYR A 46 -3.86 16.76 0.64
CA TYR A 46 -5.00 17.66 0.55
C TYR A 46 -4.62 19.03 -0.02
N GLU A 47 -3.49 19.60 0.38
CA GLU A 47 -3.02 20.89 -0.15
C GLU A 47 -2.71 20.84 -1.66
N GLU A 48 -2.19 19.71 -2.16
CA GLU A 48 -1.86 19.53 -3.58
C GLU A 48 -3.09 19.27 -4.47
N VAL A 49 -4.13 18.63 -3.95
CA VAL A 49 -5.31 18.20 -4.74
C VAL A 49 -6.65 18.50 -4.05
N SER A 50 -6.75 19.65 -3.37
CA SER A 50 -7.90 20.00 -2.52
C SER A 50 -9.24 19.98 -3.26
N GLU A 51 -9.25 20.32 -4.55
CA GLU A 51 -10.47 20.33 -5.38
C GLU A 51 -11.04 18.92 -5.63
N ALA A 52 -10.19 17.89 -5.51
CA ALA A 52 -10.57 16.49 -5.75
C ALA A 52 -10.91 15.72 -4.46
N LEU A 53 -10.75 16.34 -3.28
CA LEU A 53 -10.87 15.67 -1.98
C LEU A 53 -11.85 16.38 -1.03
N PRO A 54 -12.55 15.65 -0.15
CA PRO A 54 -13.35 16.25 0.92
C PRO A 54 -12.48 17.13 1.83
N ALA A 55 -13.00 18.29 2.24
CA ALA A 55 -12.25 19.23 3.09
C ALA A 55 -11.91 18.66 4.48
N ASP A 56 -12.74 17.74 4.98
CA ASP A 56 -12.57 17.08 6.27
C ASP A 56 -11.63 15.86 6.22
N ILE A 57 -11.10 15.49 5.05
CA ILE A 57 -10.27 14.29 4.86
C ILE A 57 -9.00 14.28 5.74
N ILE A 58 -8.48 15.48 6.07
CA ILE A 58 -7.32 15.68 6.94
C ILE A 58 -7.61 15.36 8.41
N HIS A 59 -8.87 15.28 8.79
CA HIS A 59 -9.33 14.99 10.15
C HIS A 59 -9.77 13.54 10.34
N TRP A 60 -9.83 12.77 9.25
CA TRP A 60 -10.25 11.38 9.29
C TRP A 60 -9.22 10.53 10.05
N PRO A 61 -9.65 9.61 10.93
CA PRO A 61 -8.75 8.77 11.70
C PRO A 61 -7.93 7.85 10.80
N ILE A 62 -6.68 7.64 11.21
CA ILE A 62 -5.76 6.66 10.60
C ILE A 62 -5.73 5.42 11.48
N ILE A 63 -6.16 4.29 10.92
CA ILE A 63 -6.38 3.01 11.57
C ILE A 63 -5.28 2.05 11.13
N GLU A 64 -4.55 1.47 12.08
CA GLU A 64 -3.61 0.40 11.77
C GLU A 64 -4.36 -0.88 11.47
N VAL A 65 -4.02 -1.52 10.35
CA VAL A 65 -4.59 -2.81 10.03
C VAL A 65 -3.92 -3.89 10.88
N PRO A 66 -4.67 -4.66 11.69
CA PRO A 66 -4.09 -5.66 12.55
C PRO A 66 -3.67 -6.90 11.75
N ASN A 67 -2.71 -7.66 12.30
CA ASN A 67 -2.29 -8.97 11.78
C ASN A 67 -1.78 -8.97 10.33
N LEU A 68 -1.19 -7.87 9.87
CA LEU A 68 -0.55 -7.80 8.57
C LEU A 68 0.63 -8.79 8.46
N PRO A 69 0.84 -9.43 7.30
CA PRO A 69 2.12 -10.03 6.96
C PRO A 69 3.26 -9.02 7.14
N GLN A 70 4.30 -9.41 7.87
CA GLN A 70 5.46 -8.57 8.15
C GLN A 70 6.68 -9.09 7.41
N GLN A 71 7.50 -8.17 6.90
CA GLN A 71 8.76 -8.53 6.26
C GLN A 71 9.82 -8.94 7.29
N ASP A 72 10.77 -9.76 6.85
CA ASP A 72 11.95 -10.18 7.62
C ASP A 72 13.27 -9.59 7.09
N ASN A 73 13.21 -8.78 6.02
CA ASN A 73 14.34 -8.13 5.37
C ASN A 73 14.09 -6.62 5.18
N GLY A 74 15.04 -5.90 4.55
CA GLY A 74 14.96 -4.45 4.32
C GLY A 74 14.41 -4.04 2.95
N ASP A 75 14.36 -4.96 1.98
CA ASP A 75 14.23 -4.61 0.55
C ASP A 75 12.84 -4.90 -0.01
N ASP A 76 12.07 -5.77 0.64
CA ASP A 76 10.77 -6.22 0.12
C ASP A 76 9.60 -5.29 0.45
N CYS A 77 9.80 -4.19 1.19
CA CYS A 77 8.71 -3.28 1.58
C CYS A 77 7.86 -2.80 0.38
N GLY A 78 8.48 -2.53 -0.76
CA GLY A 78 7.77 -2.16 -1.98
C GLY A 78 6.90 -3.30 -2.55
N VAL A 79 7.37 -4.54 -2.47
CA VAL A 79 6.60 -5.73 -2.87
C VAL A 79 5.42 -5.95 -1.93
N PHE A 80 5.63 -5.82 -0.61
CA PHE A 80 4.56 -5.87 0.38
C PHE A 80 3.49 -4.81 0.11
N VAL A 81 3.87 -3.58 -0.21
CA VAL A 81 2.92 -2.51 -0.58
C VAL A 81 2.08 -2.88 -1.80
N MET A 82 2.67 -3.46 -2.85
CA MET A 82 1.90 -3.93 -4.01
C MET A 82 0.92 -5.04 -3.64
N LYS A 83 1.34 -6.01 -2.82
CA LYS A 83 0.45 -7.07 -2.33
C LYS A 83 -0.68 -6.50 -1.46
N PHE A 84 -0.40 -5.56 -0.56
CA PHE A 84 -1.44 -4.88 0.22
C PHE A 84 -2.45 -4.14 -0.67
N MET A 85 -2.02 -3.54 -1.78
CA MET A 85 -2.94 -2.92 -2.75
C MET A 85 -3.84 -3.96 -3.42
N GLU A 86 -3.29 -5.08 -3.86
CA GLU A 86 -4.08 -6.18 -4.43
C GLU A 86 -5.16 -6.65 -3.44
N GLU A 87 -4.80 -6.83 -2.17
CA GLU A 87 -5.74 -7.20 -1.12
C GLU A 87 -6.80 -6.14 -0.86
N ALA A 88 -6.41 -4.87 -0.75
CA ALA A 88 -7.33 -3.76 -0.50
C ALA A 88 -8.32 -3.52 -1.65
N LEU A 89 -7.95 -3.91 -2.87
CA LEU A 89 -8.83 -3.88 -4.04
C LEU A 89 -9.70 -5.14 -4.18
N SER A 90 -9.31 -6.24 -3.55
CA SER A 90 -10.11 -7.46 -3.56
C SER A 90 -11.36 -7.28 -2.68
N SER A 91 -12.52 -7.75 -3.16
CA SER A 91 -13.78 -7.70 -2.41
C SER A 91 -13.81 -8.61 -1.19
N ASP A 92 -12.72 -9.33 -0.89
CA ASP A 92 -12.67 -10.38 0.13
C ASP A 92 -11.48 -10.20 1.11
N ILE A 93 -11.63 -9.20 1.97
CA ILE A 93 -10.77 -8.94 3.14
C ILE A 93 -10.85 -10.07 4.20
N SER A 94 -11.72 -11.08 4.05
CA SER A 94 -11.78 -12.18 5.02
C SER A 94 -10.63 -13.20 4.87
N SER A 95 -9.91 -13.18 3.74
CA SER A 95 -8.85 -14.15 3.40
C SER A 95 -7.45 -13.81 3.93
N TRP A 96 -7.27 -12.67 4.62
CA TRP A 96 -5.97 -12.21 5.17
C TRP A 96 -5.21 -13.26 6.00
N PRO A 97 -5.87 -14.09 6.84
CA PRO A 97 -5.16 -15.06 7.69
C PRO A 97 -4.56 -16.26 6.94
N GLU A 98 -4.95 -16.52 5.69
CA GLU A 98 -4.39 -17.61 4.89
C GLU A 98 -3.10 -17.20 4.15
N LYS A 99 -2.88 -15.89 4.00
CA LYS A 99 -1.78 -15.27 3.26
C LYS A 99 -0.53 -15.00 4.13
N LYS A 100 -0.32 -15.82 5.16
CA LYS A 100 0.62 -15.57 6.26
C LYS A 100 2.11 -15.74 5.94
N ASN A 101 2.50 -16.22 4.76
CA ASN A 101 3.90 -16.53 4.48
C ASN A 101 4.49 -15.83 3.24
N TRP A 102 4.10 -14.57 3.05
CA TRP A 102 4.59 -13.75 1.94
C TRP A 102 6.12 -13.72 1.84
N CYS A 103 6.86 -13.70 2.95
CA CYS A 103 8.33 -13.75 2.91
C CYS A 103 8.86 -14.97 2.12
N LYS A 104 8.22 -16.14 2.23
CA LYS A 104 8.60 -17.33 1.45
C LYS A 104 8.23 -17.24 -0.02
N GLU A 105 7.19 -16.48 -0.34
CA GLU A 105 6.67 -16.30 -1.70
C GLU A 105 7.34 -15.12 -2.42
N MET A 106 8.10 -14.27 -1.73
CA MET A 106 8.75 -13.08 -2.31
C MET A 106 9.54 -13.35 -3.60
N PRO A 107 10.34 -14.44 -3.73
CA PRO A 107 10.99 -14.76 -5.00
C PRO A 107 10.01 -14.91 -6.16
N GLN A 108 8.87 -15.57 -5.92
CA GLN A 108 7.80 -15.72 -6.91
C GLN A 108 7.12 -14.38 -7.20
N PHE A 109 6.70 -13.63 -6.18
CA PHE A 109 6.05 -12.33 -6.39
C PHE A 109 6.93 -11.36 -7.18
N ARG A 110 8.23 -11.27 -6.86
CA ARG A 110 9.19 -10.45 -7.62
C ARG A 110 9.28 -10.87 -9.09
N ALA A 111 9.33 -12.18 -9.35
CA ALA A 111 9.36 -12.70 -10.72
C ALA A 111 8.06 -12.40 -11.49
N GLU A 112 6.90 -12.54 -10.85
CA GLU A 112 5.60 -12.22 -11.42
C GLU A 112 5.47 -10.73 -11.76
N ILE A 113 5.89 -9.85 -10.86
CA ILE A 113 5.91 -8.39 -11.08
C ILE A 113 6.79 -8.06 -12.29
N ALA A 114 8.01 -8.58 -12.33
CA ALA A 114 8.93 -8.36 -13.45
C ALA A 114 8.33 -8.87 -14.79
N ALA A 115 7.74 -10.08 -14.78
CA ALA A 115 7.08 -10.64 -15.95
C ALA A 115 5.89 -9.79 -16.41
N ASN A 116 5.08 -9.27 -15.49
CA ASN A 116 3.93 -8.42 -15.80
C ASN A 116 4.36 -7.08 -16.40
N ILE A 117 5.42 -6.46 -15.86
CA ILE A 117 6.02 -5.24 -16.43
C ILE A 117 6.49 -5.51 -17.86
N LEU A 118 7.26 -6.58 -18.10
CA LEU A 118 7.75 -6.93 -19.43
C LEU A 118 6.62 -7.22 -20.43
N ARG A 119 5.57 -7.92 -19.99
CA ARG A 119 4.38 -8.19 -20.82
C ARG A 119 3.68 -6.89 -21.22
N ALA A 120 3.48 -5.98 -20.28
CA ALA A 120 2.88 -4.67 -20.55
C ALA A 120 3.68 -3.91 -21.60
N PHE A 121 5.02 -3.89 -21.51
CA PHE A 121 5.88 -3.31 -22.53
C PHE A 121 5.80 -4.03 -23.88
N SER A 122 5.79 -5.36 -23.89
CA SER A 122 5.72 -6.13 -25.14
C SER A 122 4.42 -5.88 -25.93
N ASN A 123 3.32 -5.64 -25.22
CA ASN A 123 2.03 -5.31 -25.83
C ASN A 123 2.04 -3.91 -26.45
N ILE A 124 2.82 -2.96 -25.89
CA ILE A 124 2.99 -1.62 -26.47
C ILE A 124 3.79 -1.69 -27.79
N ILE A 125 4.82 -2.54 -27.85
CA ILE A 125 5.68 -2.66 -29.04
C ILE A 125 4.96 -3.37 -30.20
N LYS A 126 4.08 -4.34 -29.91
CA LYS A 126 3.28 -5.05 -30.93
C LYS A 126 2.16 -4.21 -31.56
N ILE A 127 1.91 -2.99 -31.08
CA ILE A 127 0.93 -2.04 -31.64
C ILE A 127 1.57 -1.08 -32.68
N LYS A 128 2.85 -1.30 -33.03
CA LYS A 128 3.50 -0.66 -34.19
C LYS A 128 3.62 -1.64 -35.35
#